data_AF-A0A357EYM2-F1
#
_entry.id   AF-A0A357EYM2-F1
#
_cell.length_a   1.000
_cell.length_b   1.000
_cell.length_c   1.000
_cell.angle_alpha   90.00
_cell.angle_beta   90.00
_cell.angle_gamma   90.00
#
_symmetry.space_group_name_H-M   'P 1'
#
loop_
_entity.id
_entity.type
_entity.pdbx_description
1 polymer ?
#
loop_
_entity_poly.entity_id
_entity_poly.type
_entity_poly.pdbx_seq_one_letter_code
_entity_poly.pdbx_strand_id
1 'polypeptide(L)'
;AEQSVGEISRGQFITLQVSAYPDRGFPGRIVRISPSINTTARTLMAEAEVENPDGLLKPGQFATVRITQLQPVTAVMIPAEAVRSEGEVNRVFV
;
A
#
# COMPACT_ATOMS: atom_id res chain seq x y z
N ALA A 1 6.01 -14.57 1.43
CA ALA A 1 5.09 -13.47 1.78
C ALA A 1 5.92 -12.21 1.97
N GLU A 2 6.56 -11.75 0.90
CA GLU A 2 7.56 -10.69 0.89
C GLU A 2 7.49 -10.13 -0.52
N GLN A 3 6.88 -8.96 -0.77
CA GLN A 3 7.16 -8.19 -2.00
C GLN A 3 6.51 -6.79 -2.11
N SER A 4 5.66 -6.33 -1.20
CA SER A 4 4.98 -5.03 -1.39
C SER A 4 5.86 -3.78 -1.19
N VAL A 5 7.16 -3.94 -0.88
CA VAL A 5 8.11 -2.81 -0.74
C VAL A 5 8.41 -2.16 -2.10
N GLY A 6 8.20 -2.86 -3.22
CA GLY A 6 8.49 -2.36 -4.56
C GLY A 6 7.39 -1.51 -5.20
N GLU A 7 6.21 -1.37 -4.57
CA GLU A 7 5.03 -0.87 -5.27
C GLU A 7 4.49 0.46 -4.72
N ILE A 8 5.26 1.19 -3.92
CA ILE A 8 4.90 2.53 -3.44
C ILE A 8 5.64 3.58 -4.28
N SER A 9 4.89 4.38 -5.03
CA SER A 9 5.41 5.41 -5.93
C SER A 9 4.83 6.78 -5.59
N ARG A 10 5.60 7.83 -5.87
CA ARG A 10 5.09 9.21 -5.74
C ARG A 10 3.86 9.37 -6.63
N GLY A 11 2.84 10.00 -6.09
CA GLY A 11 1.60 10.29 -6.76
C GLY A 11 0.54 9.19 -6.69
N GLN A 12 0.77 8.12 -5.95
CA GLN A 12 -0.28 7.15 -5.66
C GLN A 12 -1.37 7.75 -4.78
N PHE A 13 -2.61 7.36 -5.09
CA PHE A 13 -3.77 7.68 -4.29
C PHE A 13 -3.81 6.79 -3.04
N ILE A 14 -4.15 7.42 -1.94
CA ILE A 14 -4.31 6.76 -0.65
C ILE A 14 -5.66 7.13 -0.05
N THR A 15 -6.14 6.25 0.83
CA THR A 15 -7.26 6.54 1.71
C THR A 15 -6.78 6.41 3.14
N LEU A 16 -6.79 7.53 3.85
CA LEU A 16 -6.46 7.60 5.27
C LEU A 16 -7.72 7.29 6.09
N GLN A 17 -7.59 6.42 7.09
CA GLN A 17 -8.63 6.13 8.07
C GLN A 17 -8.06 6.45 9.46
N VAL A 18 -8.80 7.22 10.26
CA VAL A 18 -8.42 7.55 11.63
C VAL A 18 -9.37 6.89 12.60
N SER A 19 -8.85 6.40 13.73
CA SER A 19 -9.69 5.73 14.74
C SER A 19 -10.76 6.64 15.34
N ALA A 20 -10.57 7.96 15.27
CA ALA A 20 -11.56 8.95 15.70
C ALA A 20 -12.79 9.03 14.79
N TYR A 21 -12.66 8.61 13.52
CA TYR A 21 -13.71 8.63 12.50
C TYR A 21 -13.64 7.33 11.68
N PRO A 22 -14.02 6.18 12.26
CA PRO A 22 -13.87 4.88 11.61
C PRO A 22 -14.69 4.79 10.30
N ASP A 23 -15.81 5.50 10.22
CA ASP A 23 -16.70 5.50 9.04
C ASP A 23 -16.29 6.52 7.97
N ARG A 24 -15.24 7.33 8.19
CA ARG A 24 -14.78 8.36 7.24
C ARG A 24 -13.40 8.03 6.70
N GLY A 25 -13.34 7.82 5.39
CA GLY A 25 -12.08 7.80 4.64
C GLY A 25 -11.71 9.20 4.20
N PHE A 26 -10.45 9.58 4.40
CA PHE A 26 -9.89 10.85 3.94
C PHE A 26 -9.00 10.56 2.72
N PRO A 27 -9.43 10.94 1.51
CA PRO A 27 -8.63 10.72 0.30
C PRO A 27 -7.38 11.60 0.34
N GLY A 28 -6.28 11.06 -0.15
CA GLY A 28 -5.01 11.78 -0.23
C GLY A 28 -4.09 11.22 -1.29
N ARG A 29 -2.89 11.81 -1.37
CA ARG A 29 -1.88 11.43 -2.36
C ARG A 29 -0.49 11.46 -1.74
N ILE A 30 0.33 10.46 -2.08
CA ILE A 30 1.74 10.43 -1.67
C ILE A 30 2.50 11.50 -2.46
N VAL A 31 3.11 12.46 -1.76
CA VAL A 31 3.90 13.54 -2.36
C VAL A 31 5.40 13.30 -2.23
N ARG A 32 5.82 12.61 -1.16
CA ARG A 32 7.23 12.34 -0.89
C ARG A 32 7.41 10.92 -0.38
N ILE A 33 8.50 10.30 -0.84
CA ILE A 33 8.97 9.00 -0.38
C ILE A 33 10.42 9.23 0.00
N SER A 34 10.77 8.93 1.25
CA SER A 34 12.14 9.04 1.73
C SER A 34 12.95 7.90 1.12
N PRO A 35 14.12 8.20 0.51
CA PRO A 35 14.96 7.18 -0.13
C PRO A 35 15.65 6.26 0.88
N SER A 36 15.66 6.63 2.16
CA SER A 36 16.21 5.85 3.26
C SER A 36 15.19 4.81 3.74
N ILE A 37 15.35 3.57 3.28
CA ILE A 37 14.73 2.41 3.93
C ILE A 37 15.46 2.19 5.24
N ASN A 38 14.74 2.20 6.36
CA ASN A 38 15.34 1.75 7.62
C ASN A 38 15.43 0.22 7.55
N THR A 39 16.60 -0.29 7.19
CA THR A 39 16.85 -1.72 6.95
C THR A 39 16.64 -2.58 8.21
N THR A 40 16.75 -1.98 9.40
CA THR A 40 16.49 -2.65 10.68
C THR A 40 14.99 -2.83 10.95
N ALA A 41 14.18 -1.83 10.62
CA ALA A 41 12.73 -1.86 10.86
C ALA A 41 11.91 -2.31 9.64
N ARG A 42 12.54 -2.43 8.46
CA ARG A 42 11.88 -2.65 7.15
C ARG A 42 10.75 -1.64 6.88
N THR A 43 10.87 -0.44 7.44
CA THR A 43 9.91 0.66 7.27
C THR A 43 10.44 1.68 6.28
N LEU A 44 9.54 2.20 5.46
CA LEU A 44 9.78 3.31 4.56
C LEU A 44 8.99 4.53 5.07
N MET A 45 9.64 5.69 5.15
CA MET A 45 8.94 6.93 5.48
C MET A 45 8.40 7.58 4.21
N ALA A 46 7.08 7.66 4.09
CA ALA A 46 6.39 8.40 3.04
C ALA A 46 5.56 9.53 3.65
N GLU A 47 5.45 10.63 2.92
CA GLU A 47 4.57 11.75 3.24
C GLU A 47 3.44 11.82 2.20
N ALA A 48 2.24 12.02 2.71
CA ALA A 48 1.05 12.18 1.91
C ALA A 48 0.32 13.46 2.29
N GLU A 49 -0.25 14.11 1.28
CA GLU A 49 -1.14 15.25 1.45
C GLU A 49 -2.58 14.76 1.45
N VAL A 50 -3.36 15.26 2.42
CA VAL A 50 -4.76 14.91 2.65
C VAL A 50 -5.50 16.20 2.92
N GLU A 51 -6.64 16.41 2.26
CA GLU A 51 -7.47 17.58 2.49
C GLU A 51 -8.17 17.47 3.85
N ASN A 52 -8.09 18.53 4.65
CA ASN A 52 -8.70 18.62 5.98
C ASN A 52 -9.53 19.91 6.16
N PRO A 53 -10.50 20.20 5.27
CA PRO A 53 -11.26 21.45 5.32
C PRO A 53 -12.06 21.59 6.61
N ASP A 54 -12.54 20.47 7.16
CA ASP A 54 -13.35 20.41 8.38
C ASP A 54 -12.50 20.41 9.68
N GLY A 55 -11.17 20.39 9.58
CA GLY A 55 -10.26 20.38 10.74
C GLY A 55 -10.32 19.11 11.60
N LEU A 56 -10.83 17.99 11.05
CA LEU A 56 -11.04 16.74 11.78
C LEU A 56 -9.74 15.94 12.00
N LEU A 57 -8.77 16.06 11.10
CA LEU A 57 -7.46 15.45 11.26
C LEU A 57 -6.62 16.28 12.22
N LYS A 58 -6.32 15.73 13.40
CA LYS A 58 -5.50 16.40 14.42
C LYS A 58 -4.08 15.82 14.46
N PRO A 59 -3.04 16.65 14.64
CA PRO A 59 -1.68 16.17 14.87
C PRO A 59 -1.59 15.20 16.06
N GLY A 60 -0.72 14.20 15.96
CA GLY A 60 -0.50 13.19 17.01
C GLY A 60 -1.48 12.02 17.00
N GLN A 61 -2.45 11.98 16.09
CA GLN A 61 -3.32 10.82 15.90
C GLN A 61 -2.58 9.69 15.16
N PHE A 62 -2.90 8.45 15.54
CA PHE A 62 -2.60 7.27 14.73
C PHE A 62 -3.65 7.11 13.63
N ALA A 63 -3.18 6.81 12.42
CA ALA A 63 -4.02 6.59 11.27
C ALA A 63 -3.59 5.33 10.53
N THR A 64 -4.56 4.62 9.96
CA THR A 64 -4.33 3.52 9.04
C THR A 64 -4.43 4.04 7.61
N VAL A 65 -3.38 3.88 6.83
CA VAL A 65 -3.36 4.26 5.41
C VAL A 65 -3.61 3.02 4.57
N ARG A 66 -4.61 3.09 3.69
CA ARG A 66 -4.76 2.13 2.59
C ARG A 66 -4.21 2.76 1.32
N ILE A 67 -3.24 2.10 0.70
CA ILE A 67 -2.67 2.53 -0.58
C ILE A 67 -3.44 1.82 -1.68
N THR A 68 -4.08 2.57 -2.57
CA THR A 68 -4.79 1.97 -3.71
C THR A 68 -3.82 1.83 -4.86
N GLN A 69 -3.38 0.60 -5.14
CA GLN A 69 -2.57 0.31 -6.33
C GLN A 69 -3.43 0.49 -7.57
N LEU A 70 -3.15 1.55 -8.33
CA LEU A 70 -3.93 1.93 -9.51
C LEU A 70 -3.42 1.29 -10.82
N GLN A 71 -2.67 0.20 -10.75
CA GLN A 71 -2.27 -0.52 -11.95
C GLN A 71 -3.05 -1.82 -12.03
N PRO A 72 -4.05 -1.93 -12.93
CA PRO A 72 -4.45 -3.24 -13.41
C PRO A 72 -3.23 -3.87 -14.06
N VAL A 73 -2.49 -4.65 -13.29
CA VAL A 73 -1.45 -5.50 -13.82
C VAL A 73 -2.18 -6.49 -14.70
N THR A 74 -1.99 -6.39 -16.02
CA THR A 74 -2.47 -7.42 -16.94
C THR A 74 -1.60 -8.64 -16.69
N ALA A 75 -2.07 -9.51 -15.80
CA ALA A 75 -1.43 -10.75 -15.44
C ALA A 75 -2.35 -11.91 -15.84
N VAL A 76 -1.74 -13.03 -16.25
CA VAL A 76 -2.47 -14.28 -16.44
C VAL A 76 -2.89 -14.77 -15.05
N MET A 77 -4.19 -14.73 -14.76
CA MET A 77 -4.76 -15.26 -13.52
C MET A 77 -4.97 -16.77 -13.66
N ILE A 78 -4.36 -17.54 -12.78
CA ILE A 78 -4.60 -18.98 -12.65
C ILE A 78 -5.05 -19.30 -11.21
N PRO A 79 -5.92 -20.30 -11.00
CA PRO A 79 -6.28 -20.77 -9.66
C PRO A 79 -5.03 -21.16 -8.86
N ALA A 80 -4.99 -20.83 -7.57
CA ALA A 80 -3.86 -21.16 -6.70
C ALA A 80 -3.57 -22.67 -6.65
N GLU A 81 -4.60 -23.50 -6.81
CA GLU A 81 -4.50 -24.97 -6.88
C GLU A 81 -3.85 -25.50 -8.16
N ALA A 82 -3.82 -24.71 -9.25
CA ALA A 82 -3.22 -25.09 -10.53
C ALA A 82 -1.70 -24.97 -10.53
N VAL A 83 -1.11 -24.34 -9.50
CA VAL A 83 0.34 -24.19 -9.34
C VAL A 83 0.87 -25.37 -8.53
N ARG A 84 1.64 -26.24 -9.18
CA ARG A 84 2.43 -27.29 -8.51
C ARG A 84 3.88 -26.80 -8.39
N SER A 85 4.37 -26.64 -7.17
CA SER A 85 5.78 -26.38 -6.90
C SER A 85 6.53 -27.70 -6.74
N GLU A 86 7.42 -28.00 -7.69
CA GLU A 86 8.39 -29.10 -7.59
C GLU A 86 9.79 -28.51 -7.39
N GLY A 87 10.28 -28.52 -6.14
CA GLY A 87 11.57 -27.91 -5.80
C GLY A 87 11.57 -26.39 -6.04
N GLU A 88 12.52 -25.88 -6.83
CA GLU A 88 12.62 -24.46 -7.19
C GLU A 88 11.77 -24.07 -8.42
N VAL A 89 11.06 -25.03 -9.02
CA VAL A 89 10.32 -24.79 -10.27
C VAL A 89 8.81 -24.85 -10.02
N ASN A 90 8.13 -23.75 -10.36
CA ASN A 90 6.68 -23.72 -10.40
C ASN A 90 6.20 -24.18 -11.79
N ARG A 91 5.37 -25.22 -11.84
CA ARG A 91 4.78 -25.76 -13.07
C ARG A 91 3.26 -25.61 -13.05
N VAL A 92 2.71 -25.32 -14.23
CA VAL A 92 1.27 -25.28 -14.51
C VAL A 92 1.03 -26.23 -15.68
N PHE A 93 0.07 -27.12 -15.54
CA PHE A 93 -0.34 -28.05 -16.60
C PHE A 93 -1.64 -27.50 -17.21
N VAL A 94 -1.68 -27.38 -18.54
CA VAL A 94 -2.87 -26.96 -19.31
C VAL A 94 -3.49 -28.17 -19.99
#